data_AF-A0A0C3SA76-F1
#
_entry.id   AF-A0A0C3SA76-F1
#
_cell.length_a   1.000
_cell.length_b   1.000
_cell.length_c   1.000
_cell.angle_alpha   90.00
_cell.angle_beta   90.00
_cell.angle_gamma   90.00
#
_symmetry.space_group_name_H-M   'P 1'
#
loop_
_entity.id
_entity.type
_entity.pdbx_description
1 polymer ?
#
loop_
_entity_poly.entity_id
_entity_poly.type
_entity_poly.pdbx_seq_one_letter_code
_entity_poly.pdbx_strand_id
1 'polypeptide(L)'
;MVPTETALLRARRPPGSSVPDWLLTGVDLPALVYAAREALCIDELPKVTYEAEGGYNRLFLLSFEEAHRSVLARVALKNARSRFHIPSAVATMSFARHIQSIPTPEVYAWNASDTNPVGAPYILQDSMAMPDDQSIELDEIGLDEDQAGVQACNPSAFAAAASNAHSYIRRSLSLLQQAPADLSASCLFRSDYAFRNVLLDAKTLRVRAFIDWDDIHVKPFVLSVNFPEDITSFSREGLDPQSAYFRDGAFGVLPPDEDGEMLDILDEHGNYRAVDEHGNPTFIDEHNERIRGTRYRREYIEHLKKFDHRVGRDGTWELRKDLVRAEYLVMRGGEAWWDKREWLEQQSQGAINADVG
;
A
#
# COMPACT_ATOMS: atom_id res chain seq x y z
N MET A 1 -23.18 -28.48 9.17
CA MET A 1 -22.80 -28.73 7.77
C MET A 1 -21.93 -27.56 7.33
N VAL A 2 -20.76 -27.82 6.72
CA VAL A 2 -19.89 -26.75 6.21
C VAL A 2 -20.53 -26.14 4.94
N PRO A 3 -20.70 -24.81 4.86
CA PRO A 3 -21.27 -24.18 3.68
C PRO A 3 -20.33 -24.28 2.47
N THR A 4 -20.86 -24.10 1.26
CA THR A 4 -20.03 -23.93 0.06
C THR A 4 -19.60 -22.47 -0.08
N GLU A 5 -18.51 -22.21 -0.81
CA GLU A 5 -18.09 -20.84 -1.14
C GLU A 5 -19.23 -20.06 -1.82
N THR A 6 -19.91 -20.68 -2.78
CA THR A 6 -21.06 -20.08 -3.48
C THR A 6 -22.19 -19.72 -2.52
N ALA A 7 -22.47 -20.54 -1.50
CA ALA A 7 -23.51 -20.26 -0.53
C ALA A 7 -23.15 -19.03 0.34
N LEU A 8 -21.89 -18.95 0.79
CA LEU A 8 -21.41 -17.79 1.56
C LEU A 8 -21.45 -16.50 0.73
N LEU A 9 -21.01 -16.53 -0.53
CA LEU A 9 -21.05 -15.35 -1.40
C LEU A 9 -22.47 -14.94 -1.78
N ARG A 10 -23.37 -15.90 -2.02
CA ARG A 10 -24.78 -15.62 -2.32
C ARG A 10 -25.47 -14.94 -1.14
N ALA A 11 -25.15 -15.32 0.09
CA ALA A 11 -25.72 -14.71 1.29
C ALA A 11 -25.37 -13.22 1.45
N ARG A 12 -24.29 -12.75 0.81
CA ARG A 12 -23.87 -11.34 0.81
C ARG A 12 -24.42 -10.52 -0.38
N ARG A 13 -25.23 -11.13 -1.24
CA ARG A 13 -25.76 -10.50 -2.46
C ARG A 13 -27.27 -10.32 -2.37
N PRO A 14 -27.86 -9.37 -3.13
CA PRO A 14 -29.30 -9.23 -3.21
C PRO A 14 -29.99 -10.55 -3.62
N PRO A 15 -31.18 -10.86 -3.05
CA PRO A 15 -31.93 -12.06 -3.40
C PRO A 15 -32.11 -12.22 -4.92
N GLY A 16 -31.83 -13.41 -5.45
CA GLY A 16 -31.95 -13.71 -6.88
C GLY A 16 -30.69 -13.42 -7.72
N SER A 17 -29.65 -12.81 -7.14
CA SER A 17 -28.38 -12.60 -7.83
C SER A 17 -27.60 -13.91 -8.01
N SER A 18 -27.00 -14.10 -9.19
CA SER A 18 -26.04 -15.17 -9.43
C SER A 18 -24.66 -14.82 -8.85
N VAL A 19 -23.89 -15.86 -8.54
CA VAL A 19 -22.47 -15.74 -8.20
C VAL A 19 -21.71 -16.21 -9.43
N PRO A 20 -21.05 -15.32 -10.18
CA PRO A 20 -20.33 -15.73 -11.38
C PRO A 20 -19.06 -16.51 -11.03
N ASP A 21 -18.69 -17.47 -11.86
CA ASP A 21 -17.55 -18.39 -11.61
C ASP A 21 -16.20 -17.69 -11.50
N TRP A 22 -16.03 -16.54 -12.17
CA TRP A 22 -14.81 -15.74 -12.10
C TRP A 22 -14.60 -15.11 -10.72
N LEU A 23 -15.67 -14.96 -9.92
CA LEU A 23 -15.58 -14.49 -8.55
C LEU A 23 -15.16 -15.61 -7.59
N LEU A 24 -15.37 -16.88 -7.94
CA LEU A 24 -15.05 -18.01 -7.06
C LEU A 24 -13.54 -18.23 -6.99
N THR A 25 -13.02 -18.40 -5.76
CA THR A 25 -11.62 -18.83 -5.57
C THR A 25 -11.43 -20.27 -6.04
N GLY A 26 -12.50 -21.08 -6.02
CA GLY A 26 -12.44 -22.51 -6.30
C GLY A 26 -12.10 -23.35 -5.05
N VAL A 27 -12.22 -22.75 -3.87
CA VAL A 27 -11.96 -23.41 -2.58
C VAL A 27 -13.03 -24.46 -2.26
N ASP A 28 -12.58 -25.65 -1.86
CA ASP A 28 -13.39 -26.64 -1.17
C ASP A 28 -13.34 -26.34 0.34
N LEU A 29 -14.39 -25.67 0.85
CA LEU A 29 -14.48 -25.28 2.26
C LEU A 29 -14.51 -26.48 3.22
N PRO A 30 -15.20 -27.61 2.94
CA PRO A 30 -15.04 -28.83 3.72
C PRO A 30 -13.58 -29.31 3.85
N ALA A 31 -12.83 -29.34 2.75
CA ALA A 31 -11.42 -29.73 2.77
C ALA A 31 -10.55 -28.70 3.53
N LEU A 32 -10.85 -27.40 3.42
CA LEU A 32 -10.18 -26.34 4.18
C LEU A 32 -10.42 -26.49 5.69
N VAL A 33 -11.66 -26.80 6.08
CA VAL A 33 -12.03 -27.09 7.48
C VAL A 33 -11.29 -28.31 7.99
N TYR A 34 -11.19 -29.38 7.19
CA TYR A 34 -10.39 -30.55 7.55
C TYR A 34 -8.92 -30.18 7.77
N ALA A 35 -8.31 -29.43 6.85
CA ALA A 35 -6.92 -28.97 7.00
C ALA A 35 -6.71 -28.15 8.28
N ALA A 36 -7.67 -27.28 8.64
CA ALA A 36 -7.61 -26.48 9.87
C ALA A 36 -7.73 -27.33 11.14
N ARG A 37 -8.64 -28.30 11.16
CA ARG A 37 -8.82 -29.23 12.27
C ARG A 37 -7.57 -30.06 12.53
N GLU A 38 -6.97 -30.60 11.46
CA GLU A 38 -5.73 -31.37 11.54
C GLU A 38 -4.57 -30.51 12.03
N ALA A 39 -4.38 -29.31 11.47
CA ALA A 39 -3.30 -28.40 11.85
C ALA A 39 -3.37 -27.98 13.33
N LEU A 40 -4.58 -27.94 13.90
CA LEU A 40 -4.83 -27.50 15.26
C LEU A 40 -5.08 -28.63 16.26
N CYS A 41 -5.20 -29.88 15.78
CA CYS A 41 -5.63 -31.03 16.56
C CYS A 41 -6.98 -30.77 17.27
N ILE A 42 -7.96 -30.22 16.55
CA ILE A 42 -9.31 -29.91 17.06
C ILE A 42 -10.36 -30.77 16.33
N ASP A 43 -11.12 -31.55 17.09
CA ASP A 43 -12.20 -32.40 16.55
C ASP A 43 -13.51 -31.66 16.30
N GLU A 44 -13.70 -30.49 16.90
CA GLU A 44 -14.87 -29.65 16.72
C GLU A 44 -15.03 -29.24 15.24
N LEU A 45 -16.27 -29.26 14.73
CA LEU A 45 -16.58 -28.70 13.43
C LEU A 45 -16.79 -27.19 13.58
N PRO A 46 -15.96 -26.33 12.95
CA PRO A 46 -16.08 -24.89 13.12
C PRO A 46 -17.30 -24.34 12.37
N LYS A 47 -17.81 -23.21 12.87
CA LYS A 47 -18.66 -22.32 12.09
C LYS A 47 -17.79 -21.55 11.10
N VAL A 48 -18.13 -21.65 9.81
CA VAL A 48 -17.39 -20.95 8.74
C VAL A 48 -18.19 -19.74 8.27
N THR A 49 -17.56 -18.56 8.29
CA THR A 49 -18.12 -17.32 7.76
C THR A 49 -17.17 -16.69 6.75
N TYR A 50 -17.73 -15.92 5.82
CA TYR A 50 -16.94 -15.02 4.99
C TYR A 50 -16.58 -13.80 5.85
N GLU A 51 -15.32 -13.41 5.85
CA GLU A 51 -14.83 -12.25 6.60
C GLU A 51 -14.68 -11.04 5.68
N ALA A 52 -13.68 -11.08 4.79
CA ALA A 52 -13.34 -9.99 3.89
C ALA A 52 -12.71 -10.52 2.59
N GLU A 53 -12.50 -9.64 1.63
CA GLU A 53 -11.76 -9.91 0.39
C GLU A 53 -10.99 -8.66 0.00
N GLY A 54 -9.74 -8.86 -0.39
CA GLY A 54 -8.91 -7.82 -1.02
C GLY A 54 -8.53 -8.23 -2.44
N GLY A 55 -7.67 -7.46 -3.09
CA GLY A 55 -7.27 -7.70 -4.49
C GLY A 55 -6.58 -9.04 -4.75
N TYR A 56 -6.06 -9.71 -3.71
CA TYR A 56 -5.29 -10.95 -3.86
C TYR A 56 -5.88 -12.17 -3.13
N ASN A 57 -6.64 -11.95 -2.05
CA ASN A 57 -7.08 -13.03 -1.17
C ASN A 57 -8.53 -12.83 -0.74
N ARG A 58 -9.24 -13.95 -0.55
CA ARG A 58 -10.49 -14.04 0.18
C ARG A 58 -10.24 -14.62 1.57
N LEU A 59 -10.88 -14.02 2.57
CA LEU A 59 -10.72 -14.38 3.98
C LEU A 59 -11.97 -15.10 4.48
N PHE A 60 -11.77 -16.29 5.05
CA PHE A 60 -12.82 -17.03 5.75
C PHE A 60 -12.44 -17.15 7.22
N LEU A 61 -13.40 -16.90 8.12
CA LEU A 61 -13.24 -17.11 9.55
C LEU A 61 -13.81 -18.48 9.92
N LEU A 62 -12.98 -19.29 10.58
CA LEU A 62 -13.34 -20.59 11.14
C LEU A 62 -13.38 -20.45 12.66
N SER A 63 -14.58 -20.47 13.23
CA SER A 63 -14.80 -20.32 14.68
C SER A 63 -15.07 -21.68 15.32
N PHE A 64 -14.17 -22.10 16.20
CA PHE A 64 -14.27 -23.26 17.08
C PHE A 64 -14.74 -22.75 18.45
N GLU A 65 -16.06 -22.73 18.63
CA GLU A 65 -16.74 -22.14 19.79
C GLU A 65 -16.43 -22.92 21.08
N GLU A 66 -16.43 -24.26 21.01
CA GLU A 66 -16.13 -25.13 22.16
C GLU A 66 -14.65 -25.09 22.53
N ALA A 67 -13.77 -25.05 21.53
CA ALA A 67 -12.32 -24.92 21.73
C ALA A 67 -11.87 -23.48 22.05
N HIS A 68 -12.79 -22.51 22.05
CA HIS A 68 -12.52 -21.08 22.23
C HIS A 68 -11.39 -20.56 21.33
N ARG A 69 -11.41 -20.97 20.06
CA ARG A 69 -10.37 -20.62 19.08
C ARG A 69 -10.99 -20.17 17.77
N SER A 70 -10.39 -19.16 17.17
CA SER A 70 -10.79 -18.68 15.84
C SER A 70 -9.57 -18.61 14.93
N VAL A 71 -9.78 -19.00 13.68
CA VAL A 71 -8.73 -19.14 12.66
C VAL A 71 -9.15 -18.36 11.44
N LEU A 72 -8.25 -17.52 10.95
CA LEU A 72 -8.44 -16.83 9.69
C LEU A 72 -7.78 -17.66 8.59
N ALA A 73 -8.57 -18.09 7.62
CA ALA A 73 -8.10 -18.73 6.41
C ALA A 73 -7.99 -17.70 5.28
N ARG A 74 -6.77 -17.38 4.88
CA ARG A 74 -6.47 -16.56 3.69
C ARG A 74 -6.40 -17.47 2.48
N VAL A 75 -7.25 -17.29 1.49
CA VAL A 75 -7.32 -18.12 0.28
C VAL A 75 -7.04 -17.25 -0.95
N ALA A 76 -6.05 -17.64 -1.75
CA ALA A 76 -5.65 -16.85 -2.92
C ALA A 76 -6.73 -16.85 -4.02
N LEU A 77 -7.05 -15.66 -4.53
CA LEU A 77 -7.91 -15.48 -5.70
C LEU A 77 -7.22 -16.06 -6.95
N LYS A 78 -8.00 -16.58 -7.92
CA LYS A 78 -7.46 -17.27 -9.11
C LYS A 78 -6.46 -16.43 -9.91
N ASN A 79 -6.73 -15.14 -10.08
CA ASN A 79 -5.87 -14.18 -10.79
C ASN A 79 -4.60 -13.80 -10.00
N ALA A 80 -4.58 -14.03 -8.70
CA ALA A 80 -3.48 -13.68 -7.80
C ALA A 80 -2.58 -14.87 -7.42
N ARG A 81 -2.89 -16.09 -7.92
CA ARG A 81 -2.13 -17.30 -7.58
C ARG A 81 -0.71 -17.20 -8.09
N SER A 82 0.23 -17.31 -7.18
CA SER A 82 1.67 -17.34 -7.45
C SER A 82 2.32 -18.42 -6.62
N ARG A 83 3.23 -19.17 -7.23
CA ARG A 83 4.02 -20.22 -6.54
C ARG A 83 4.94 -19.66 -5.44
N PHE A 84 5.11 -18.34 -5.38
CA PHE A 84 6.07 -17.67 -4.49
C PHE A 84 5.43 -16.82 -3.41
N HIS A 85 4.20 -16.30 -3.60
CA HIS A 85 3.61 -15.34 -2.66
C HIS A 85 3.38 -15.95 -1.28
N ILE A 86 2.67 -17.07 -1.18
CA ILE A 86 2.40 -17.73 0.10
C ILE A 86 3.69 -18.15 0.83
N PRO A 87 4.64 -18.87 0.19
CA PRO A 87 5.89 -19.23 0.85
C PRO A 87 6.67 -18.02 1.34
N SER A 88 6.73 -16.94 0.55
CA SER A 88 7.43 -15.70 0.90
C SER A 88 6.77 -14.99 2.09
N ALA A 89 5.44 -14.85 2.07
CA ALA A 89 4.67 -14.24 3.16
C ALA A 89 4.86 -15.02 4.46
N VAL A 90 4.70 -16.34 4.43
CA VAL A 90 4.86 -17.20 5.62
C VAL A 90 6.30 -17.17 6.14
N ALA A 91 7.31 -17.26 5.26
CA ALA A 91 8.71 -17.18 5.66
C ALA A 91 9.03 -15.84 6.34
N THR A 92 8.51 -14.74 5.78
CA THR A 92 8.74 -13.40 6.32
C THR A 92 8.02 -13.19 7.65
N MET A 93 6.77 -13.66 7.79
CA MET A 93 6.03 -13.64 9.06
C MET A 93 6.77 -14.44 10.13
N SER A 94 7.27 -15.63 9.80
CA SER A 94 8.05 -16.46 10.71
C SER A 94 9.34 -15.76 11.17
N PHE A 95 10.08 -15.17 10.24
CA PHE A 95 11.27 -14.37 10.55
C PHE A 95 10.93 -13.17 11.45
N ALA A 96 9.91 -12.39 11.10
CA ALA A 96 9.47 -11.22 11.86
C ALA A 96 9.09 -11.61 13.30
N ARG A 97 8.27 -12.64 13.47
CA ARG A 97 7.79 -13.11 14.76
C ARG A 97 8.88 -13.71 15.63
N HIS A 98 9.64 -14.67 15.09
CA HIS A 98 10.54 -15.50 15.91
C HIS A 98 11.96 -14.93 16.02
N ILE A 99 12.40 -14.12 15.06
CA ILE A 99 13.76 -13.54 15.05
C ILE A 99 13.74 -12.07 15.45
N GLN A 100 12.79 -11.28 14.93
CA GLN A 100 12.73 -9.84 15.18
C GLN A 100 11.80 -9.45 16.34
N SER A 101 11.05 -10.40 16.92
CA SER A 101 10.01 -10.13 17.93
C SER A 101 8.95 -9.12 17.47
N ILE A 102 8.74 -9.01 16.15
CA ILE A 102 7.68 -8.20 15.55
C ILE A 102 6.40 -9.04 15.59
N PRO A 103 5.31 -8.55 16.20
CA PRO A 103 4.09 -9.34 16.29
C PRO A 103 3.43 -9.47 14.91
N THR A 104 3.21 -10.70 14.45
CA THR A 104 2.46 -11.04 13.22
C THR A 104 1.39 -12.08 13.55
N PRO A 105 0.38 -12.37 12.72
CA PRO A 105 -0.44 -13.59 12.94
C PRO A 105 0.43 -14.85 13.03
N GLU A 106 0.15 -15.75 13.97
CA GLU A 106 0.78 -17.08 13.99
C GLU A 106 0.23 -17.93 12.84
N VAL A 107 1.10 -18.54 12.05
CA VAL A 107 0.70 -19.43 10.94
C VAL A 107 0.67 -20.86 11.43
N TYR A 108 -0.49 -21.50 11.32
CA TYR A 108 -0.70 -22.89 11.74
C TYR A 108 -0.37 -23.87 10.61
N ALA A 109 -0.83 -23.56 9.40
CA ALA A 109 -0.59 -24.37 8.21
C ALA A 109 -0.76 -23.53 6.96
N TRP A 110 -0.16 -23.95 5.85
CA TRP A 110 -0.31 -23.29 4.56
C TRP A 110 -0.04 -24.28 3.43
N ASN A 111 -0.57 -23.97 2.24
CA ASN A 111 -0.23 -24.69 1.02
C ASN A 111 -0.22 -23.70 -0.16
N ALA A 112 0.85 -23.70 -0.96
CA ALA A 112 1.00 -22.79 -2.09
C ALA A 112 0.50 -23.35 -3.43
N SER A 113 0.19 -24.65 -3.50
CA SER A 113 -0.32 -25.28 -4.72
C SER A 113 -1.83 -25.33 -4.71
N ASP A 114 -2.47 -25.19 -5.87
CA ASP A 114 -3.91 -25.40 -6.03
C ASP A 114 -4.29 -26.85 -6.34
N THR A 115 -3.31 -27.75 -6.46
CA THR A 115 -3.54 -29.19 -6.64
C THR A 115 -3.81 -29.92 -5.32
N ASN A 116 -3.75 -29.20 -4.19
CA ASN A 116 -4.07 -29.74 -2.88
C ASN A 116 -5.60 -29.97 -2.73
N PRO A 117 -6.07 -30.81 -1.78
CA PRO A 117 -7.50 -31.12 -1.64
C PRO A 117 -8.43 -29.92 -1.43
N VAL A 118 -7.91 -28.79 -0.94
CA VAL A 118 -8.65 -27.52 -0.80
C VAL A 118 -8.95 -26.87 -2.15
N GLY A 119 -8.23 -27.23 -3.23
CA GLY A 119 -8.45 -26.68 -4.58
C GLY A 119 -7.93 -25.24 -4.79
N ALA A 120 -7.34 -24.66 -3.75
CA ALA A 120 -6.77 -23.32 -3.78
C ALA A 120 -5.56 -23.21 -2.84
N PRO A 121 -4.59 -22.32 -3.13
CA PRO A 121 -3.54 -21.98 -2.19
C PRO A 121 -4.12 -21.26 -0.97
N TYR A 122 -3.62 -21.56 0.23
CA TYR A 122 -4.14 -20.99 1.47
C TYR A 122 -3.08 -20.80 2.55
N ILE A 123 -3.38 -19.92 3.52
CA ILE A 123 -2.71 -19.78 4.81
C ILE A 123 -3.78 -19.86 5.91
N LEU A 124 -3.57 -20.74 6.88
CA LEU A 124 -4.35 -20.83 8.12
C LEU A 124 -3.54 -20.16 9.23
N GLN A 125 -4.11 -19.14 9.86
CA GLN A 125 -3.42 -18.33 10.85
C GLN A 125 -4.36 -17.83 11.95
N ASP A 126 -3.81 -17.20 13.00
CA ASP A 126 -4.59 -16.50 14.02
C ASP A 126 -5.62 -15.55 13.40
N SER A 127 -6.87 -15.64 13.87
CA SER A 127 -7.82 -14.53 13.69
C SER A 127 -7.49 -13.45 14.73
N MET A 128 -6.59 -12.54 14.36
CA MET A 128 -6.44 -11.31 15.10
C MET A 128 -7.70 -10.49 14.85
N ALA A 129 -8.66 -10.51 15.80
CA ALA A 129 -9.93 -9.79 15.66
C ALA A 129 -9.68 -8.38 15.09
N MET A 130 -10.17 -8.15 13.88
CA MET A 130 -10.27 -6.81 13.33
C MET A 130 -11.36 -6.12 14.16
N PRO A 131 -11.16 -4.88 14.65
CA PRO A 131 -12.28 -4.12 15.17
C PRO A 131 -13.41 -4.12 14.13
N ASP A 132 -14.65 -4.34 14.56
CA ASP A 132 -15.86 -4.50 13.72
C ASP A 132 -16.21 -3.28 12.82
N ASP A 133 -15.29 -2.35 12.59
CA ASP A 133 -15.49 -1.12 11.84
C ASP A 133 -14.18 -0.62 11.21
N GLN A 134 -13.59 -1.42 10.32
CA GLN A 134 -12.56 -0.96 9.39
C GLN A 134 -12.80 -1.51 7.98
N SER A 135 -14.07 -1.58 7.54
CA SER A 135 -14.34 -1.53 6.11
C SER A 135 -14.07 -0.11 5.64
N ILE A 136 -12.79 0.24 5.51
CA ILE A 136 -12.39 1.30 4.63
C ILE A 136 -12.67 0.73 3.24
N GLU A 137 -13.66 1.32 2.55
CA GLU A 137 -13.79 1.09 1.11
C GLU A 137 -12.41 1.32 0.52
N LEU A 138 -11.87 0.32 -0.18
CA LEU A 138 -10.76 0.56 -1.08
C LEU A 138 -11.31 1.53 -2.11
N ASP A 139 -11.17 2.82 -1.85
CA ASP A 139 -11.04 3.79 -2.92
C ASP A 139 -9.87 3.24 -3.72
N GLU A 140 -10.18 2.68 -4.89
CA GLU A 140 -9.19 2.53 -5.93
C GLU A 140 -8.43 3.84 -5.92
N ILE A 141 -7.13 3.77 -5.63
CA ILE A 141 -6.24 4.91 -5.78
C ILE A 141 -6.59 5.46 -7.15
N GLY A 142 -7.24 6.62 -7.17
CA GLY A 142 -7.65 7.28 -8.38
C GLY A 142 -6.38 7.38 -9.21
N LEU A 143 -6.31 6.56 -10.24
CA LEU A 143 -5.56 6.95 -11.41
C LEU A 143 -6.36 8.15 -11.90
N ASP A 144 -6.06 9.32 -11.35
CA ASP A 144 -6.37 10.59 -11.98
C ASP A 144 -5.58 10.60 -13.28
N GLU A 145 -6.12 9.87 -14.25
CA GLU A 145 -5.87 10.06 -15.65
C GLU A 145 -6.59 11.36 -16.02
N ASP A 146 -6.01 12.48 -15.61
CA ASP A 146 -6.17 13.71 -16.36
C ASP A 146 -5.58 13.47 -17.76
N GLN A 147 -6.35 12.83 -18.65
CA GLN A 147 -6.05 12.71 -20.08
C GLN A 147 -6.29 14.06 -20.79
N ALA A 148 -5.96 15.17 -20.14
CA ALA A 148 -6.01 16.49 -20.74
C ALA A 148 -4.78 16.67 -21.64
N GLY A 149 -4.93 16.26 -22.91
CA GLY A 149 -4.00 16.62 -23.98
C GLY A 149 -2.81 15.69 -24.15
N VAL A 150 -3.06 14.38 -24.32
CA VAL A 150 -2.02 13.43 -24.76
C VAL A 150 -1.51 13.89 -26.12
N GLN A 151 -0.38 14.62 -26.11
CA GLN A 151 0.37 14.94 -27.30
C GLN A 151 0.71 13.62 -28.00
N ALA A 152 0.49 13.55 -29.33
CA ALA A 152 0.69 12.32 -30.08
C ALA A 152 2.11 11.75 -29.84
N CYS A 153 2.16 10.58 -29.23
CA CYS A 153 3.40 9.86 -28.98
C CYS A 153 4.01 9.43 -30.32
N ASN A 154 5.15 10.01 -30.67
CA ASN A 154 5.93 9.57 -31.82
C ASN A 154 7.20 8.83 -31.36
N PRO A 155 7.72 7.89 -32.18
CA PRO A 155 8.85 7.05 -31.76
C PRO A 155 10.11 7.82 -31.34
N SER A 156 10.38 8.97 -31.97
CA SER A 156 11.56 9.79 -31.67
C SER A 156 11.44 10.46 -30.31
N ALA A 157 10.29 11.09 -30.05
CA ALA A 157 10.01 11.73 -28.76
C ALA A 157 10.02 10.69 -27.62
N PHE A 158 9.45 9.50 -27.86
CA PHE A 158 9.46 8.44 -26.87
C PHE A 158 10.89 7.93 -26.59
N ALA A 159 11.69 7.75 -27.64
CA ALA A 159 13.09 7.36 -27.48
C ALA A 159 13.90 8.40 -26.70
N ALA A 160 13.63 9.69 -26.89
CA ALA A 160 14.23 10.77 -26.10
C ALA A 160 13.80 10.69 -24.63
N ALA A 161 12.51 10.52 -24.35
CA ALA A 161 11.99 10.35 -22.99
C ALA A 161 12.60 9.12 -22.28
N ALA A 162 12.67 7.99 -22.97
CA ALA A 162 13.31 6.77 -22.46
C ALA A 162 14.81 6.98 -22.18
N SER A 163 15.51 7.72 -23.04
CA SER A 163 16.94 8.04 -22.84
C SER A 163 17.13 8.94 -21.62
N ASN A 164 16.29 9.95 -21.43
CA ASN A 164 16.34 10.82 -20.26
C ASN A 164 15.99 10.06 -18.97
N ALA A 165 14.98 9.18 -19.00
CA ALA A 165 14.64 8.30 -17.88
C ALA A 165 15.81 7.39 -17.50
N HIS A 166 16.46 6.76 -18.48
CA HIS A 166 17.64 5.93 -18.26
C HIS A 166 18.79 6.72 -17.62
N SER A 167 19.06 7.94 -18.11
CA SER A 167 20.07 8.82 -17.52
C SER A 167 19.75 9.18 -16.06
N TYR A 168 18.49 9.54 -15.77
CA TYR A 168 18.04 9.84 -14.41
C TYR A 168 18.21 8.63 -13.47
N ILE A 169 17.77 7.45 -13.91
CA ILE A 169 17.90 6.20 -13.13
C ILE A 169 19.37 5.88 -12.86
N ARG A 170 20.26 6.03 -13.85
CA ARG A 170 21.70 5.80 -13.66
C ARG A 170 22.32 6.79 -12.67
N ARG A 171 21.93 8.07 -12.72
CA ARG A 171 22.37 9.07 -11.74
C ARG A 171 21.93 8.68 -10.33
N SER A 172 20.66 8.31 -10.18
CA SER A 172 20.07 7.90 -8.91
C SER A 172 20.80 6.67 -8.32
N LEU A 173 21.12 5.68 -9.16
CA LEU A 173 21.92 4.53 -8.74
C LEU A 173 23.35 4.92 -8.31
N SER A 174 23.98 5.88 -9.00
CA SER A 174 25.30 6.40 -8.60
C SER A 174 25.23 7.11 -7.24
N LEU A 175 24.18 7.90 -6.99
CA LEU A 175 23.94 8.53 -5.69
C LEU A 175 23.78 7.48 -4.58
N LEU A 176 23.03 6.40 -4.84
CA LEU A 176 22.89 5.29 -3.90
C LEU A 176 24.23 4.58 -3.61
N GLN A 177 25.08 4.40 -4.62
CA GLN A 177 26.39 3.78 -4.45
C GLN A 177 27.36 4.64 -3.63
N GLN A 178 27.21 5.97 -3.71
CA GLN A 178 28.00 6.93 -2.95
C GLN A 178 27.42 7.20 -1.55
N ALA A 179 26.19 6.77 -1.30
CA ALA A 179 25.53 6.95 -0.02
C ALA A 179 26.24 6.17 1.10
N PRO A 180 26.17 6.65 2.35
CA PRO A 180 26.64 5.90 3.51
C PRO A 180 26.17 4.44 3.52
N ALA A 181 27.06 3.52 3.90
CA ALA A 181 26.82 2.08 3.79
C ALA A 181 25.56 1.60 4.55
N ASP A 182 25.19 2.27 5.62
CA ASP A 182 24.00 1.96 6.44
C ASP A 182 22.68 2.47 5.84
N LEU A 183 22.74 3.41 4.89
CA LEU A 183 21.60 3.87 4.08
C LEU A 183 21.44 3.02 2.82
N SER A 184 22.53 2.56 2.21
CA SER A 184 22.51 1.70 1.02
C SER A 184 22.37 0.21 1.35
N ALA A 185 22.56 -0.17 2.62
CA ALA A 185 22.37 -1.54 3.09
C ALA A 185 20.97 -2.07 2.77
N SER A 186 20.90 -3.31 2.31
CA SER A 186 19.64 -4.00 2.07
C SER A 186 18.87 -4.24 3.37
N CYS A 187 17.57 -4.00 3.35
CA CYS A 187 16.65 -4.28 4.44
C CYS A 187 15.34 -4.86 3.89
N LEU A 188 14.56 -5.49 4.78
CA LEU A 188 13.18 -5.86 4.46
C LEU A 188 12.35 -4.58 4.39
N PHE A 189 11.70 -4.39 3.25
CA PHE A 189 10.84 -3.28 2.94
C PHE A 189 9.41 -3.76 2.76
N ARG A 190 8.49 -3.11 3.45
CA ARG A 190 7.05 -3.36 3.32
C ARG A 190 6.46 -2.32 2.38
N SER A 191 5.96 -2.77 1.22
CA SER A 191 5.35 -1.87 0.23
C SER A 191 4.02 -1.33 0.71
N ASP A 192 3.13 -2.21 1.18
CA ASP A 192 1.86 -1.79 1.76
C ASP A 192 2.01 -1.46 3.26
N TYR A 193 2.69 -0.34 3.53
CA TYR A 193 2.80 0.22 4.86
C TYR A 193 1.66 1.23 5.10
N ALA A 194 0.62 0.79 5.80
CA ALA A 194 -0.58 1.57 6.09
C ALA A 194 -1.09 1.28 7.50
N PHE A 195 -1.82 2.21 8.12
CA PHE A 195 -2.37 2.03 9.47
C PHE A 195 -3.41 0.92 9.55
N ARG A 196 -4.18 0.69 8.48
CA ARG A 196 -5.08 -0.48 8.36
C ARG A 196 -4.35 -1.83 8.53
N ASN A 197 -3.04 -1.85 8.27
CA ASN A 197 -2.20 -3.04 8.40
C ASN A 197 -1.53 -3.17 9.79
N VAL A 198 -1.88 -2.29 10.74
CA VAL A 198 -1.37 -2.28 12.12
C VAL A 198 -2.54 -2.42 13.10
N LEU A 199 -2.67 -3.61 13.70
CA LEU A 199 -3.71 -3.87 14.68
C LEU A 199 -3.28 -3.37 16.05
N LEU A 200 -4.12 -2.55 16.66
CA LEU A 200 -3.92 -2.01 18.00
C LEU A 200 -4.88 -2.65 19.00
N ASP A 201 -4.42 -2.83 20.24
CA ASP A 201 -5.33 -3.07 21.35
C ASP A 201 -6.08 -1.78 21.69
N ALA A 202 -7.41 -1.80 21.56
CA ALA A 202 -8.23 -0.60 21.69
C ALA A 202 -8.17 0.08 23.07
N LYS A 203 -7.76 -0.64 24.13
CA LYS A 203 -7.68 -0.11 25.50
C LYS A 203 -6.31 0.48 25.81
N THR A 204 -5.26 -0.14 25.32
CA THR A 204 -3.87 0.20 25.65
C THR A 204 -3.14 0.93 24.53
N LEU A 205 -3.72 0.96 23.33
CA LEU A 205 -3.13 1.47 22.08
C LEU A 205 -1.77 0.83 21.73
N ARG A 206 -1.50 -0.36 22.28
CA ARG A 206 -0.30 -1.13 21.95
C ARG A 206 -0.52 -1.92 20.67
N VAL A 207 0.54 -2.04 19.87
CA VAL A 207 0.52 -2.88 18.68
C VAL A 207 0.31 -4.34 19.08
N ARG A 208 -0.78 -4.92 18.59
CA ARG A 208 -1.13 -6.34 18.73
C ARG A 208 -0.51 -7.18 17.63
N ALA A 209 -0.56 -6.71 16.39
CA ALA A 209 0.01 -7.40 15.24
C ALA A 209 0.15 -6.46 14.04
N PHE A 210 1.18 -6.70 13.23
CA PHE A 210 1.23 -6.25 11.84
C PHE A 210 0.64 -7.35 10.97
N ILE A 211 -0.30 -7.00 10.09
CA ILE A 211 -0.97 -7.96 9.21
C ILE A 211 -0.50 -7.78 7.77
N ASP A 212 -1.15 -8.47 6.82
CA ASP A 212 -0.91 -8.39 5.38
C ASP A 212 0.56 -8.43 4.91
N TRP A 213 1.24 -9.55 5.11
CA TRP A 213 2.67 -9.71 4.79
C TRP A 213 2.95 -10.17 3.36
N ASP A 214 2.04 -9.87 2.43
CA ASP A 214 2.11 -10.42 1.07
C ASP A 214 3.12 -9.67 0.19
N ASP A 215 3.31 -8.37 0.42
CA ASP A 215 4.16 -7.51 -0.42
C ASP A 215 5.39 -6.97 0.33
N ILE A 216 6.32 -7.88 0.59
CA ILE A 216 7.60 -7.60 1.23
C ILE A 216 8.73 -7.78 0.21
N HIS A 217 9.60 -6.77 0.12
CA HIS A 217 10.77 -6.78 -0.76
C HIS A 217 12.06 -6.59 0.01
N VAL A 218 13.17 -6.82 -0.65
CA VAL A 218 14.49 -6.41 -0.18
C VAL A 218 14.90 -5.17 -0.95
N LYS A 219 15.07 -4.04 -0.25
CA LYS A 219 15.46 -2.76 -0.84
C LYS A 219 16.54 -2.08 0.02
N PRO A 220 17.34 -1.15 -0.54
CA PRO A 220 18.19 -0.28 0.27
C PRO A 220 17.41 0.43 1.37
N PHE A 221 18.00 0.57 2.56
CA PHE A 221 17.36 1.17 3.73
C PHE A 221 16.81 2.56 3.47
N VAL A 222 17.50 3.39 2.69
CA VAL A 222 17.01 4.74 2.37
C VAL A 222 15.63 4.74 1.68
N LEU A 223 15.29 3.70 0.92
CA LEU A 223 13.95 3.53 0.34
C LEU A 223 12.91 3.08 1.37
N SER A 224 13.32 2.47 2.48
CA SER A 224 12.42 2.01 3.54
C SER A 224 11.98 3.07 4.53
N VAL A 225 12.63 4.24 4.51
CA VAL A 225 12.21 5.40 5.30
C VAL A 225 10.91 5.98 4.70
N ASN A 226 9.77 5.32 4.87
CA ASN A 226 8.51 5.68 4.23
C ASN A 226 7.47 6.22 5.23
N PHE A 227 6.47 6.90 4.69
CA PHE A 227 5.26 7.25 5.42
C PHE A 227 4.21 6.14 5.29
N PRO A 228 3.34 5.98 6.30
CA PRO A 228 2.10 5.23 6.14
C PRO A 228 1.24 5.81 5.00
N GLU A 229 0.58 4.96 4.24
CA GLU A 229 -0.27 5.36 3.11
C GLU A 229 -1.30 6.43 3.49
N ASP A 230 -1.89 6.29 4.69
CA ASP A 230 -2.92 7.16 5.27
C ASP A 230 -2.50 8.64 5.40
N ILE A 231 -1.20 8.94 5.38
CA ILE A 231 -0.68 10.32 5.44
C ILE A 231 0.07 10.72 4.15
N THR A 232 -0.09 9.93 3.09
CA THR A 232 0.45 10.18 1.76
C THR A 232 -0.60 10.37 0.67
N SER A 233 -1.85 9.94 0.88
CA SER A 233 -2.94 10.25 -0.03
C SER A 233 -3.29 11.75 0.01
N PHE A 234 -3.61 12.34 -1.13
CA PHE A 234 -3.99 13.75 -1.26
C PHE A 234 -4.74 14.01 -2.57
N SER A 235 -5.64 15.00 -2.56
CA SER A 235 -6.21 15.59 -3.77
C SER A 235 -5.30 16.68 -4.33
N ARG A 236 -5.20 16.76 -5.66
CA ARG A 236 -4.50 17.85 -6.38
C ARG A 236 -5.37 19.09 -6.58
N GLU A 237 -6.65 19.00 -6.29
CA GLU A 237 -7.59 20.09 -6.54
C GLU A 237 -7.25 21.32 -5.70
N GLY A 238 -7.27 22.48 -6.34
CA GLY A 238 -6.89 23.76 -5.71
C GLY A 238 -5.40 23.90 -5.39
N LEU A 239 -4.56 22.91 -5.72
CA LEU A 239 -3.11 23.03 -5.54
C LEU A 239 -2.55 24.05 -6.53
N ASP A 240 -1.73 24.98 -6.05
CA ASP A 240 -1.08 25.99 -6.89
C ASP A 240 -0.30 25.29 -8.04
N PRO A 241 -0.61 25.56 -9.33
CA PRO A 241 0.14 25.03 -10.47
C PRO A 241 1.63 25.39 -10.45
N GLN A 242 2.02 26.44 -9.71
CA GLN A 242 3.40 26.84 -9.48
C GLN A 242 3.98 26.27 -8.18
N SER A 243 3.31 25.33 -7.50
CA SER A 243 3.84 24.71 -6.29
C SER A 243 5.11 23.89 -6.56
N ALA A 244 5.86 23.60 -5.49
CA ALA A 244 7.03 22.73 -5.58
C ALA A 244 6.69 21.34 -6.14
N TYR A 245 5.47 20.84 -5.87
CA TYR A 245 5.01 19.54 -6.34
C TYR A 245 4.99 19.40 -7.87
N PHE A 246 4.43 20.38 -8.58
CA PHE A 246 4.42 20.35 -10.05
C PHE A 246 5.81 20.58 -10.65
N ARG A 247 6.61 21.49 -10.06
CA ARG A 247 8.02 21.67 -10.45
C ARG A 247 8.85 20.39 -10.28
N ASP A 248 8.52 19.60 -9.27
CA ASP A 248 9.17 18.34 -8.94
C ASP A 248 8.61 17.14 -9.72
N GLY A 249 7.79 17.39 -10.75
CA GLY A 249 7.30 16.39 -11.70
C GLY A 249 5.99 15.73 -11.30
N ALA A 250 5.32 16.19 -10.24
CA ALA A 250 4.01 15.71 -9.80
C ALA A 250 3.95 14.16 -9.64
N PHE A 251 4.91 13.59 -8.91
CA PHE A 251 4.93 12.18 -8.58
C PHE A 251 3.94 11.89 -7.44
N GLY A 252 2.86 11.16 -7.71
CA GLY A 252 1.83 10.86 -6.69
C GLY A 252 2.36 10.08 -5.47
N VAL A 253 3.47 9.36 -5.62
CA VAL A 253 4.17 8.67 -4.52
C VAL A 253 4.91 9.62 -3.57
N LEU A 254 4.97 10.92 -3.88
CA LEU A 254 5.58 11.97 -3.08
C LEU A 254 4.55 13.09 -2.84
N PRO A 255 3.85 13.09 -1.70
CA PRO A 255 2.83 14.09 -1.45
C PRO A 255 3.41 15.52 -1.38
N PRO A 256 2.65 16.55 -1.80
CA PRO A 256 3.04 17.94 -1.65
C PRO A 256 3.10 18.31 -0.16
N ASP A 257 4.06 19.16 0.18
CA ASP A 257 4.01 19.89 1.45
C ASP A 257 3.24 21.19 1.24
N GLU A 258 2.28 21.43 2.13
CA GLU A 258 1.49 22.65 2.16
C GLU A 258 1.50 23.23 3.57
N ASP A 259 1.88 24.51 3.64
CA ASP A 259 2.00 25.28 4.87
C ASP A 259 0.93 26.37 4.90
N GLY A 260 0.49 26.71 6.11
CA GLY A 260 -0.49 27.77 6.31
C GLY A 260 -1.49 27.46 7.40
N GLU A 261 -2.55 28.26 7.41
CA GLU A 261 -3.70 28.09 8.30
C GLU A 261 -4.75 27.22 7.62
N MET A 262 -5.36 26.36 8.43
CA MET A 262 -6.58 25.67 8.01
C MET A 262 -7.72 26.70 8.01
N LEU A 263 -8.53 26.67 6.96
CA LEU A 263 -9.63 27.60 6.77
C LEU A 263 -10.94 26.97 7.24
N ASP A 264 -11.77 27.73 7.94
CA ASP A 264 -13.14 27.32 8.23
C ASP A 264 -13.97 27.30 6.94
N ILE A 265 -14.86 26.33 6.83
CA ILE A 265 -15.83 26.19 5.73
C ILE A 265 -16.85 27.34 5.75
N LEU A 266 -17.05 27.99 6.89
CA LEU A 266 -17.96 29.12 7.05
C LEU A 266 -17.18 30.43 7.24
N ASP A 267 -17.72 31.52 6.70
CA ASP A 267 -17.24 32.87 6.99
C ASP A 267 -17.73 33.39 8.34
N GLU A 268 -17.26 34.58 8.71
CA GLU A 268 -17.66 35.26 9.96
C GLU A 268 -19.15 35.62 10.04
N HIS A 269 -19.87 35.49 8.92
CA HIS A 269 -21.31 35.73 8.80
C HIS A 269 -22.12 34.43 8.72
N GLY A 270 -21.47 33.26 8.77
CA GLY A 270 -22.11 31.95 8.68
C GLY A 270 -22.45 31.49 7.27
N ASN A 271 -21.92 32.15 6.22
CA ASN A 271 -22.07 31.71 4.84
C ASN A 271 -20.96 30.72 4.47
N TYR A 272 -21.23 29.82 3.53
CA TYR A 272 -20.23 28.89 3.01
C TYR A 272 -19.12 29.63 2.26
N ARG A 273 -17.88 29.50 2.75
CA ARG A 273 -16.63 29.83 2.02
C ARG A 273 -16.28 28.78 0.97
N ALA A 274 -16.89 27.60 1.05
CA ALA A 274 -16.74 26.48 0.12
C ALA A 274 -17.17 26.80 -1.32
N VAL A 275 -17.57 28.04 -1.63
CA VAL A 275 -17.78 28.52 -2.99
C VAL A 275 -17.16 29.89 -3.21
N ASP A 276 -16.60 30.14 -4.39
CA ASP A 276 -16.04 31.42 -4.78
C ASP A 276 -17.15 32.48 -5.00
N GLU A 277 -16.77 33.72 -5.32
CA GLU A 277 -17.72 34.82 -5.57
C GLU A 277 -18.68 34.55 -6.76
N HIS A 278 -18.41 33.52 -7.57
CA HIS A 278 -19.21 33.06 -8.70
C HIS A 278 -20.04 31.80 -8.39
N GLY A 279 -19.93 31.24 -7.18
CA GLY A 279 -20.64 30.03 -6.77
C GLY A 279 -19.97 28.72 -7.14
N ASN A 280 -18.70 28.72 -7.57
CA ASN A 280 -17.94 27.51 -7.86
C ASN A 280 -17.33 26.93 -6.58
N PRO A 281 -17.25 25.60 -6.40
CA PRO A 281 -16.60 25.01 -5.24
C PRO A 281 -15.18 25.55 -5.01
N THR A 282 -14.86 25.91 -3.76
CA THR A 282 -13.49 26.15 -3.32
C THR A 282 -12.96 24.89 -2.65
N PHE A 283 -11.73 24.50 -3.00
CA PHE A 283 -11.08 23.27 -2.54
C PHE A 283 -10.52 23.39 -1.12
N ILE A 284 -11.33 23.93 -0.19
CA ILE A 284 -10.94 24.23 1.20
C ILE A 284 -10.67 22.95 1.97
N ASP A 285 -11.48 21.92 1.77
CA ASP A 285 -11.32 20.65 2.47
C ASP A 285 -10.02 19.97 2.03
N GLU A 286 -9.75 19.93 0.73
CA GLU A 286 -8.52 19.39 0.15
C GLU A 286 -7.29 20.18 0.62
N HIS A 287 -7.39 21.52 0.65
CA HIS A 287 -6.36 22.40 1.23
C HIS A 287 -6.08 22.07 2.70
N ASN A 288 -7.12 21.97 3.51
CA ASN A 288 -7.01 21.64 4.92
C ASN A 288 -6.43 20.24 5.15
N GLU A 289 -6.81 19.27 4.32
CA GLU A 289 -6.26 17.91 4.35
C GLU A 289 -4.77 17.89 4.01
N ARG A 290 -4.32 18.61 2.99
CA ARG A 290 -2.90 18.71 2.64
C ARG A 290 -2.07 19.37 3.75
N ILE A 291 -2.59 20.42 4.39
CA ILE A 291 -1.94 21.03 5.57
C ILE A 291 -1.85 20.02 6.73
N ARG A 292 -2.94 19.30 7.04
CA ARG A 292 -2.94 18.26 8.09
C ARG A 292 -1.94 17.15 7.77
N GLY A 293 -1.94 16.62 6.55
CA GLY A 293 -1.00 15.61 6.09
C GLY A 293 0.44 16.06 6.22
N THR A 294 0.74 17.31 5.84
CA THR A 294 2.08 17.92 6.01
C THR A 294 2.51 17.95 7.47
N ARG A 295 1.63 18.39 8.38
CA ARG A 295 1.89 18.39 9.82
C ARG A 295 2.15 16.99 10.35
N TYR A 296 1.30 16.02 10.02
CA TYR A 296 1.48 14.62 10.46
C TYR A 296 2.78 14.00 9.94
N ARG A 297 3.15 14.22 8.68
CA ARG A 297 4.41 13.71 8.12
C ARG A 297 5.62 14.29 8.85
N ARG A 298 5.60 15.58 9.18
CA ARG A 298 6.67 16.22 9.96
C ARG A 298 6.76 15.67 11.39
N GLU A 299 5.64 15.55 12.08
CA GLU A 299 5.61 14.94 13.41
C GLU A 299 6.08 13.49 13.38
N TYR A 300 5.67 12.72 12.38
CA TYR A 300 6.09 11.34 12.18
C TYR A 300 7.61 11.24 12.01
N ILE A 301 8.21 12.11 11.18
CA ILE A 301 9.67 12.21 11.04
C ILE A 301 10.34 12.49 12.38
N GLU A 302 9.87 13.50 13.12
CA GLU A 302 10.45 13.88 14.42
C GLU A 302 10.36 12.74 15.45
N HIS A 303 9.34 11.90 15.38
CA HIS A 303 9.24 10.71 16.21
C HIS A 303 10.21 9.62 15.77
N LEU A 304 10.28 9.30 14.47
CA LEU A 304 11.19 8.27 13.94
C LEU A 304 12.66 8.57 14.23
N LYS A 305 13.06 9.85 14.17
CA LYS A 305 14.43 10.30 14.51
C LYS A 305 14.89 9.85 15.92
N LYS A 306 13.95 9.66 16.86
CA LYS A 306 14.24 9.22 18.23
C LYS A 306 14.61 7.73 18.30
N PHE A 307 14.18 6.93 17.30
CA PHE A 307 14.38 5.49 17.26
C PHE A 307 15.46 5.07 16.26
N ASP A 308 15.67 5.84 15.20
CA ASP A 308 16.70 5.57 14.21
C ASP A 308 17.40 6.86 13.75
N HIS A 309 18.67 6.99 14.14
CA HIS A 309 19.50 8.14 13.82
C HIS A 309 19.66 8.38 12.30
N ARG A 310 19.51 7.34 11.47
CA ARG A 310 19.61 7.47 10.01
C ARG A 310 18.51 8.35 9.43
N VAL A 311 17.31 8.30 10.01
CA VAL A 311 16.16 9.13 9.58
C VAL A 311 16.43 10.62 9.81
N GLY A 312 17.26 10.95 10.80
CA GLY A 312 17.62 12.32 11.15
C GLY A 312 18.90 12.83 10.51
N ARG A 313 19.58 12.01 9.71
CA ARG A 313 20.82 12.40 9.03
C ARG A 313 20.51 13.32 7.85
N ASP A 314 21.23 14.44 7.79
CA ASP A 314 21.15 15.42 6.69
C ASP A 314 21.27 14.74 5.33
N GLY A 315 20.38 15.10 4.40
CA GLY A 315 20.35 14.58 3.03
C GLY A 315 19.67 13.22 2.85
N THR A 316 19.25 12.54 3.93
CA THR A 316 18.57 11.22 3.82
C THR A 316 17.26 11.30 3.04
N TRP A 317 16.44 12.31 3.31
CA TRP A 317 15.13 12.47 2.68
C TRP A 317 15.25 12.94 1.23
N GLU A 318 16.28 13.70 0.91
CA GLU A 318 16.61 14.23 -0.41
C GLU A 318 17.10 13.09 -1.31
N LEU A 319 18.03 12.28 -0.81
CA LEU A 319 18.46 11.05 -1.46
C LEU A 319 17.28 10.10 -1.67
N ARG A 320 16.44 9.93 -0.65
CA ARG A 320 15.22 9.12 -0.75
C ARG A 320 14.29 9.63 -1.86
N LYS A 321 13.98 10.93 -1.89
CA LYS A 321 13.09 11.53 -2.89
C LYS A 321 13.57 11.22 -4.31
N ASP A 322 14.87 11.35 -4.57
CA ASP A 322 15.47 11.03 -5.87
C ASP A 322 15.32 9.53 -6.21
N LEU A 323 15.62 8.65 -5.25
CA LEU A 323 15.52 7.20 -5.44
C LEU A 323 14.08 6.69 -5.61
N VAL A 324 13.11 7.28 -4.91
CA VAL A 324 11.68 6.94 -5.07
C VAL A 324 11.17 7.33 -6.45
N ARG A 325 11.61 8.47 -7.00
CA ARG A 325 11.29 8.85 -8.39
C ARG A 325 11.90 7.86 -9.39
N ALA A 326 13.15 7.46 -9.18
CA ALA A 326 13.81 6.46 -10.03
C ALA A 326 13.09 5.11 -9.96
N GLU A 327 12.70 4.66 -8.76
CA GLU A 327 11.91 3.44 -8.57
C GLU A 327 10.56 3.54 -9.30
N TYR A 328 9.84 4.65 -9.17
CA TYR A 328 8.58 4.90 -9.88
C TYR A 328 8.74 4.76 -11.40
N LEU A 329 9.78 5.38 -11.97
CA LEU A 329 10.07 5.30 -13.41
C LEU A 329 10.39 3.88 -13.86
N VAL A 330 11.07 3.08 -13.02
CA VAL A 330 11.35 1.66 -13.34
C VAL A 330 10.08 0.82 -13.28
N MET A 331 9.26 0.99 -12.24
CA MET A 331 8.07 0.16 -12.03
C MET A 331 6.95 0.46 -13.02
N ARG A 332 6.71 1.74 -13.33
CA ARG A 332 5.65 2.18 -14.26
C ARG A 332 6.10 2.15 -15.73
N GLY A 333 7.40 2.09 -15.98
CA GLY A 333 7.97 1.91 -17.32
C GLY A 333 7.58 3.03 -18.30
N GLY A 334 7.35 2.65 -19.56
CA GLY A 334 7.18 3.58 -20.67
C GLY A 334 6.07 4.62 -20.49
N GLU A 335 4.98 4.26 -19.82
CA GLU A 335 3.88 5.18 -19.52
C GLU A 335 4.37 6.34 -18.64
N ALA A 336 5.07 6.04 -17.55
CA ALA A 336 5.63 7.07 -16.68
C ALA A 336 6.73 7.89 -17.36
N TRP A 337 7.54 7.28 -18.23
CA TRP A 337 8.55 8.03 -18.97
C TRP A 337 7.90 9.06 -19.90
N TRP A 338 6.78 8.67 -20.53
CA TRP A 338 6.03 9.56 -21.41
C TRP A 338 5.29 10.65 -20.63
N ASP A 339 4.64 10.30 -19.53
CA ASP A 339 3.96 11.24 -18.63
C ASP A 339 4.94 12.29 -18.08
N LYS A 340 6.12 11.84 -17.62
CA LYS A 340 7.14 12.69 -17.00
C LYS A 340 8.17 13.28 -17.98
N ARG A 341 7.91 13.23 -19.30
CA ARG A 341 8.91 13.57 -20.34
C ARG A 341 9.49 14.98 -20.23
N GLU A 342 8.66 15.99 -19.97
CA GLU A 342 9.09 17.39 -19.87
C GLU A 342 9.97 17.61 -18.64
N TRP A 343 9.56 17.02 -17.51
CA TRP A 343 10.35 17.03 -16.29
C TRP A 343 11.69 16.30 -16.47
N LEU A 344 11.69 15.12 -17.12
CA LEU A 344 12.90 14.34 -17.41
C LEU A 344 13.89 15.12 -18.29
N GLU A 345 13.39 15.86 -19.28
CA GLU A 345 14.21 16.73 -20.12
C GLU A 345 14.87 17.86 -19.30
N GLN A 346 14.12 18.50 -18.40
CA GLN A 346 14.66 19.51 -17.49
C GLN A 346 15.76 18.96 -16.57
N GLN A 347 15.57 17.75 -16.03
CA GLN A 347 16.58 17.09 -15.20
C GLN A 347 17.88 16.82 -15.96
N SER A 348 17.78 16.45 -17.25
CA SER A 348 18.92 16.22 -18.13
C SER A 348 19.70 17.51 -18.40
N GLN A 349 19.00 18.60 -18.72
CA GLN A 349 19.62 19.91 -18.98
C GLN A 349 20.26 20.52 -17.72
N GLY A 350 19.62 20.36 -16.55
CA GLY A 350 20.15 20.81 -15.27
C GLY A 350 21.44 20.09 -14.87
N ALA A 351 21.55 18.79 -15.16
CA ALA A 351 22.77 18.02 -14.92
C ALA A 351 23.94 18.49 -15.81
N ILE A 352 23.67 18.77 -17.09
CA ILE A 352 24.69 19.28 -18.03
C ILE A 352 25.26 20.62 -17.56
N ASN A 353 24.42 21.51 -17.05
CA ASN A 353 24.86 22.84 -16.58
C ASN A 353 25.65 22.77 -15.27
N ALA A 354 25.43 21.76 -14.43
CA ALA A 354 26.18 21.56 -13.17
C ALA A 354 27.57 20.96 -13.39
N ASP A 355 27.80 20.23 -14.48
CA ASP A 355 29.12 19.65 -14.83
C ASP A 355 30.06 20.65 -15.55
N VAL A 356 29.57 21.81 -15.96
CA VAL A 356 30.32 22.83 -16.73
C VAL A 356 30.68 24.07 -15.90
N GLY A 357 30.19 24.18 -14.66
CA GLY A 357 30.52 25.25 -13.70
C GLY A 357 31.41 24.75 -12.58
#